data_AF-T1EK23-F1
#
_entry.id   AF-T1EK23-F1
#
_cell.length_a   1.000
_cell.length_b   1.000
_cell.length_c   1.000
_cell.angle_alpha   90.00
_cell.angle_beta   90.00
_cell.angle_gamma   90.00
#
_symmetry.space_group_name_H-M   'P 1'
#
loop_
_entity.id
_entity.type
_entity.pdbx_description
1 polymer ?
#
loop_
_entity_poly.entity_id
_entity_poly.type
_entity_poly.pdbx_seq_one_letter_code
_entity_poly.pdbx_strand_id
1 'polypeptide(L)' 'GCRCVELDCWDGDDGQPIIHHGYTLTSKISLKEVLVAINRTAFITSDLPVILSIENHCSIIQQQRMAKLF' A
#
# COMPACT_ATOMS: atom_id res chain seq x y z
N GLY A 1 11.06 -15.22 3.14
CA GLY A 1 10.26 -14.39 4.08
C GLY A 1 8.77 -14.48 3.75
N CYS A 2 7.94 -13.58 4.30
CA CYS A 2 6.49 -13.52 4.00
C CYS A 2 6.24 -13.20 2.50
N ARG A 3 5.28 -13.87 1.87
CA ARG A 3 4.95 -13.75 0.42
C ARG A 3 3.57 -13.19 0.10
N CYS A 4 2.75 -12.93 1.11
CA CYS A 4 1.47 -12.23 0.97
C CYS A 4 1.46 -11.07 1.95
N VAL A 5 1.28 -9.84 1.46
CA VAL A 5 1.28 -8.62 2.28
C VAL A 5 0.02 -7.82 1.98
N GLU A 6 -0.61 -7.31 3.01
CA GLU A 6 -1.85 -6.54 2.93
C GLU A 6 -1.61 -5.04 2.91
N LEU A 7 -2.46 -4.32 2.18
CA LEU A 7 -2.43 -2.88 1.98
C LEU A 7 -3.86 -2.31 2.13
N ASP A 8 -4.18 -1.79 3.30
CA ASP A 8 -5.43 -1.06 3.57
C ASP A 8 -5.34 0.36 3.03
N CYS A 9 -5.81 0.56 1.80
CA CYS A 9 -5.64 1.81 1.05
C CYS A 9 -6.82 2.75 1.27
N TRP A 10 -6.53 3.94 1.81
CA TRP A 10 -7.51 5.00 2.10
C TRP A 10 -7.12 6.32 1.46
N ASP A 11 -8.11 7.19 1.26
CA ASP A 11 -7.88 8.55 0.77
C ASP A 11 -7.09 9.38 1.79
N GLY A 12 -6.02 10.04 1.33
CA GLY A 12 -5.29 11.04 2.11
C GLY A 12 -5.79 12.46 1.86
N ASP A 13 -5.58 13.34 2.86
CA ASP A 13 -6.06 14.73 2.87
C ASP A 13 -5.35 15.63 1.83
N ASP A 14 -4.13 15.26 1.43
CA ASP A 14 -3.35 15.90 0.36
C ASP A 14 -3.65 15.31 -1.04
N GLY A 15 -4.63 14.41 -1.11
CA GLY A 15 -4.98 13.67 -2.30
C GLY A 15 -4.05 12.48 -2.60
N GLN A 16 -3.07 12.15 -1.75
CA GLN A 16 -2.26 10.96 -1.94
C GLN A 16 -2.84 9.79 -1.14
N PRO A 17 -2.87 8.56 -1.71
CA PRO A 17 -3.33 7.40 -0.97
C PRO A 17 -2.44 7.12 0.25
N ILE A 18 -3.07 6.77 1.36
CA ILE A 18 -2.42 6.40 2.62
C ILE A 18 -2.76 4.95 2.99
N ILE A 19 -1.97 4.38 3.89
CA ILE A 19 -2.24 3.10 4.54
C ILE A 19 -2.53 3.33 6.02
N HIS A 20 -3.66 2.80 6.51
CA HIS A 20 -3.96 2.67 7.94
C HIS A 20 -5.15 1.73 8.16
N HIS A 21 -5.37 1.32 9.41
CA HIS A 21 -6.56 0.55 9.76
C HIS A 21 -7.76 1.50 9.92
N GLY A 22 -8.71 1.38 8.99
CA GLY A 22 -9.89 2.24 8.90
C GLY A 22 -10.69 2.31 10.19
N TYR A 23 -11.23 3.49 10.49
CA TYR A 23 -12.07 3.73 11.68
C TYR A 23 -11.40 3.45 13.04
N THR A 24 -10.07 3.47 13.10
CA THR A 24 -9.30 3.31 14.34
C THR A 24 -8.31 4.44 14.60
N LEU A 25 -7.62 4.39 15.75
CA LEU A 25 -6.61 5.37 16.15
C LEU A 25 -5.19 5.05 15.66
N THR A 26 -5.03 4.11 14.72
CA THR A 26 -3.71 3.82 14.15
C THR A 26 -3.16 5.02 13.39
N SER A 27 -1.85 5.25 13.47
CA SER A 27 -1.18 6.23 12.64
C SER A 27 -1.34 5.90 11.15
N LYS A 28 -1.20 6.93 10.33
CA LYS A 28 -1.30 6.86 8.87
C LYS A 28 0.10 6.91 8.28
N ILE A 29 0.36 6.12 7.24
CA ILE A 29 1.62 6.14 6.48
C ILE A 29 1.36 6.28 4.99
N SER A 30 2.33 6.74 4.21
CA SER A 30 2.16 6.94 2.77
C SER A 30 2.17 5.60 2.01
N LEU A 31 1.21 5.38 1.11
CA LEU A 31 1.24 4.22 0.20
C LEU A 31 2.53 4.20 -0.63
N LYS A 32 3.00 5.37 -1.09
CA LYS A 32 4.21 5.48 -1.91
C LYS A 32 5.44 4.95 -1.16
N GLU A 33 5.59 5.31 0.11
CA GLU A 33 6.71 4.85 0.93
C GLU A 33 6.64 3.34 1.18
N VAL A 34 5.44 2.81 1.41
CA VAL A 34 5.21 1.37 1.56
C VAL A 34 5.62 0.61 0.30
N LEU A 35 5.23 1.07 -0.89
CA LEU A 35 5.59 0.43 -2.15
C LEU A 35 7.11 0.48 -2.43
N VAL A 36 7.77 1.60 -2.11
CA VAL A 36 9.24 1.70 -2.20
C VAL A 36 9.92 0.70 -1.27
N ALA A 37 9.42 0.53 -0.04
CA ALA A 37 9.96 -0.43 0.92
C ALA A 37 9.77 -1.88 0.44
N ILE A 38 8.58 -2.21 -0.09
CA ILE A 38 8.29 -3.53 -0.67
C ILE A 38 9.25 -3.79 -1.84
N ASN A 39 9.37 -2.87 -2.80
CA ASN A 39 10.23 -3.05 -3.96
C ASN A 39 11.70 -3.33 -3.57
N ARG A 40 12.21 -2.65 -2.53
CA ARG A 40 13.58 -2.85 -2.04
C ARG A 40 13.79 -4.21 -1.36
N THR A 41 12.76 -4.77 -0.74
CA THR A 41 12.90 -5.91 0.18
C THR A 41 12.24 -7.20 -0.32
N ALA A 42 11.36 -7.12 -1.31
CA ALA A 42 10.52 -8.22 -1.79
C ALA A 42 11.32 -9.47 -2.13
N PHE A 43 12.51 -9.34 -2.71
CA PHE A 43 13.30 -10.47 -3.22
C PHE A 43 14.62 -10.71 -2.50
N ILE A 44 14.91 -10.02 -1.39
CA ILE A 44 16.19 -10.20 -0.66
C ILE A 44 16.33 -11.63 -0.11
N THR A 45 15.24 -12.24 0.36
CA THR A 45 15.26 -13.55 1.06
C THR A 45 14.69 -14.70 0.23
N SER A 46 14.09 -14.41 -0.92
CA SER A 46 13.44 -15.40 -1.80
C SER A 46 13.06 -14.75 -3.12
N ASP A 47 13.34 -15.43 -4.23
CA ASP A 47 12.95 -15.00 -5.58
C ASP A 47 11.52 -15.43 -5.97
N LEU A 48 10.80 -16.09 -5.06
CA LEU A 48 9.39 -16.46 -5.29
C LEU A 48 8.50 -15.21 -5.30
N PRO A 49 7.42 -15.22 -6.09
CA PRO A 49 6.54 -14.06 -6.27
C PRO A 49 5.93 -13.58 -4.95
N VAL A 50 5.66 -12.28 -4.90
CA VAL A 50 4.93 -11.61 -3.81
C VAL A 50 3.52 -11.29 -4.28
N ILE A 51 2.54 -11.59 -3.43
CA ILE A 51 1.14 -11.20 -3.61
C ILE A 51 0.88 -9.99 -2.72
N LEU A 52 0.37 -8.92 -3.31
CA LEU A 52 -0.11 -7.75 -2.58
C LEU A 52 -1.64 -7.82 -2.52
N SER A 53 -2.18 -8.06 -1.34
CA SER A 53 -3.62 -8.00 -1.07
C SER A 53 -4.00 -6.54 -0.86
N ILE A 54 -4.82 -5.98 -1.76
CA ILE A 54 -5.22 -4.58 -1.70
C ILE A 54 -6.65 -4.51 -1.16
N GLU A 55 -6.80 -3.96 0.04
CA GLU A 55 -8.11 -3.57 0.58
C GLU A 55 -8.37 -2.11 0.19
N ASN A 56 -9.27 -1.89 -0.77
CA ASN A 56 -9.41 -0.62 -1.46
C ASN A 56 -10.60 0.20 -0.97
N HIS A 57 -10.32 1.25 -0.20
CA HIS A 57 -11.28 2.27 0.26
C HIS A 57 -11.05 3.64 -0.38
N CYS A 58 -10.19 3.73 -1.39
CA CYS A 58 -9.87 4.99 -2.05
C CYS A 58 -10.99 5.44 -3.00
N SER A 59 -11.17 6.75 -3.15
CA SER A 59 -11.99 7.32 -4.21
C SER A 59 -11.38 7.03 -5.59
N ILE A 60 -12.18 7.11 -6.66
CA ILE A 60 -11.72 6.82 -8.03
C ILE A 60 -10.50 7.66 -8.43
N ILE A 61 -10.45 8.93 -8.00
CA ILE A 61 -9.31 9.82 -8.28
C ILE A 61 -8.04 9.30 -7.60
N GLN A 62 -8.14 8.86 -6.35
CA GLN A 62 -6.99 8.33 -5.62
C GLN A 62 -6.64 6.90 -6.06
N GLN A 63 -7.60 6.07 -6.48
CA GLN A 63 -7.32 4.79 -7.14
C GLN A 63 -6.50 4.97 -8.42
N GLN A 64 -6.80 5.99 -9.23
CA GLN A 64 -5.97 6.33 -10.40
C GLN A 64 -4.55 6.77 -9.99
N ARG A 65 -4.39 7.39 -8.82
CA ARG A 65 -3.06 7.70 -8.25
C ARG A 65 -2.37 6.44 -7.76
N MET A 66 -3.06 5.55 -7.04
CA MET A 66 -2.54 4.23 -6.65
C MET A 66 -2.01 3.47 -7.85
N ALA A 67 -2.81 3.35 -8.91
CA ALA A 67 -2.44 2.64 -10.15
C ALA A 67 -1.22 3.22 -10.86
N LYS A 68 -0.89 4.51 -10.65
CA LYS A 68 0.33 5.14 -11.19
C LYS A 68 1.58 4.91 -10.31
N LEU A 69 1.39 4.48 -9.06
CA LEU A 69 2.48 4.19 -8.13
C LEU A 69 2.95 2.73 -8.23
N PHE A 70 2.04 1.82 -8.60
CA PHE A 70 2.36 0.43 -8.94
C PHE A 70 3.03 0.34 -10.32
#